data_AF-A0A6V7Y4T6-F1
#
_entry.id   AF-A0A6V7Y4T6-F1
#
_cell.length_a   1.000
_cell.length_b   1.000
_cell.length_c   1.000
_cell.angle_alpha   90.00
_cell.angle_beta   90.00
_cell.angle_gamma   90.00
#
_symmetry.space_group_name_H-M   'P 1'
#
loop_
_entity.id
_entity.type
_entity.pdbx_description
1 polymer ?
#
loop_
_entity_poly.entity_id
_entity_poly.type
_entity_poly.pdbx_seq_one_letter_code
_entity_poly.pdbx_strand_id
1 'polypeptide(L)'
;MLSKHTNVINKRQPQENCTKCNGPHSEDQPCYIQPLSVEAEEEEIIEPVLNENQQQQQQAKRQRKQPLRLCFFDAETSQDEPVQISNNINGYRHVPLLIIAEVICEKCILAGISIENIGQRAPGCFCGKPRGQRWLNWCSPPFRNAPGDTTARPDNIIFNPRRMFFHSFDNAEENPVDQFLDYLLNHGSQNMLTICIAHNGGKYDFHLLLEALHRRNQPPTRLCTTGLKIYSMTLGGNHQRKVQFKDSLNYFFCELDALTKIFALPEDVATTKPFFPYLFIQRQHLHERIIGLPPLEYYQAEYKKADKRDKLLDWYNQTIADTTTNFQLREQLILYCTNDVAILRESVLRFRHLIGQHTKNLDPFLSVSTTAGLALTTLRRCFLPKNWIVHSPEGGYLRGRRASAESQRYIRFFELQHPESAGQIQHAQWALGEAHVEDCGYRLDGLWQRSPPLRPLAIEYMGCYYHGCPKCFPVRDQRLAAGRTAEELFERTQQRLWELEHQHGYQLHVVWGMRLKKS
;
A
#
# COMPACT_ATOMS: atom_id res chain seq x y z
N MET A 1 -55.78 -38.00 57.69
CA MET A 1 -54.62 -37.12 57.87
C MET A 1 -54.16 -36.65 56.49
N LEU A 2 -54.04 -35.32 56.35
CA LEU A 2 -53.36 -34.56 55.29
C LEU A 2 -53.98 -34.51 53.89
N SER A 3 -54.53 -33.33 53.58
CA SER A 3 -54.75 -32.80 52.23
C SER A 3 -53.41 -32.56 51.53
N LYS A 4 -53.40 -32.62 50.19
CA LYS A 4 -52.54 -31.76 49.34
C LYS A 4 -53.09 -31.68 47.91
N HIS A 5 -53.02 -30.47 47.40
CA HIS A 5 -53.62 -29.93 46.19
C HIS A 5 -53.10 -30.55 44.89
N THR A 6 -54.00 -30.55 43.90
CA THR A 6 -53.78 -30.64 42.46
C THR A 6 -52.67 -29.72 41.93
N ASN A 7 -51.85 -30.23 41.02
CA ASN A 7 -51.18 -29.41 40.00
C ASN A 7 -51.32 -30.08 38.63
N VAL A 8 -52.02 -29.38 37.74
CA VAL A 8 -52.22 -29.71 36.33
C VAL A 8 -50.90 -29.48 35.59
N ILE A 9 -50.35 -30.55 34.99
CA ILE A 9 -49.20 -30.43 34.09
C ILE A 9 -49.73 -30.00 32.72
N ASN A 10 -49.56 -28.71 32.41
CA ASN A 10 -49.71 -28.19 31.05
C ASN A 10 -48.61 -28.80 30.16
N LYS A 11 -48.98 -29.74 29.28
CA LYS A 11 -48.10 -30.17 28.17
C LYS A 11 -47.90 -28.96 27.25
N ARG A 12 -46.67 -28.42 27.24
CA ARG A 12 -46.24 -27.37 26.30
C ARG A 12 -46.40 -27.89 24.86
N GLN A 13 -47.11 -27.14 24.03
CA GLN A 13 -47.10 -27.32 22.58
C GLN A 13 -45.67 -27.14 22.03
N PRO A 14 -45.29 -27.85 20.95
CA PRO A 14 -43.99 -27.65 20.32
C PRO A 14 -43.90 -26.23 19.79
N GLN A 15 -42.84 -25.49 20.18
CA GLN A 15 -42.50 -24.23 19.52
C GLN A 15 -42.00 -24.57 18.12
N GLU A 16 -42.83 -24.33 17.10
CA GLU A 16 -42.41 -24.42 15.70
C GLU A 16 -41.40 -23.30 15.43
N ASN A 17 -40.16 -23.68 15.10
CA ASN A 17 -39.13 -22.74 14.67
C ASN A 17 -39.56 -22.07 13.36
N CYS A 18 -39.22 -20.79 13.18
CA CYS A 18 -39.54 -20.07 11.94
C CYS A 18 -38.92 -20.77 10.72
N THR A 19 -39.74 -21.12 9.72
CA THR A 19 -39.31 -21.85 8.50
C THR A 19 -38.32 -21.10 7.61
N LYS A 20 -38.13 -19.80 7.82
CA LYS A 20 -37.18 -18.95 7.05
C LYS A 20 -35.81 -18.82 7.70
N CYS A 21 -35.72 -18.84 9.03
CA CYS A 21 -34.47 -18.58 9.76
C CYS A 21 -34.10 -19.66 10.79
N ASN A 22 -34.98 -20.65 11.01
CA ASN A 22 -34.86 -21.74 11.98
C ASN A 22 -34.63 -21.31 13.44
N GLY A 23 -34.94 -20.07 13.81
CA GLY A 23 -34.81 -19.60 15.19
C GLY A 23 -36.14 -19.53 15.97
N PRO A 24 -36.05 -19.30 17.31
CA PRO A 24 -37.17 -19.42 18.23
C PRO A 24 -37.96 -18.11 18.32
N HIS A 25 -38.74 -17.79 17.29
CA HIS A 25 -39.69 -16.67 17.32
C HIS A 25 -41.02 -17.09 16.68
N SER A 26 -42.13 -16.50 17.15
CA SER A 26 -43.48 -16.78 16.64
C SER A 26 -43.74 -16.10 15.29
N GLU A 27 -44.80 -16.51 14.57
CA GLU A 27 -45.25 -15.87 13.31
C GLU A 27 -45.54 -14.37 13.48
N ASP A 28 -46.03 -13.96 14.65
CA ASP A 28 -46.34 -12.56 14.96
C ASP A 28 -45.11 -11.69 15.30
N GLN A 29 -43.91 -12.29 15.38
CA GLN A 29 -42.65 -11.57 15.60
C GLN A 29 -41.89 -11.37 14.28
N PRO A 30 -41.41 -10.15 13.98
CA PRO A 30 -40.72 -9.89 12.72
C PRO A 30 -39.44 -10.73 12.62
N CYS A 31 -39.40 -11.59 11.61
CA CYS A 31 -38.24 -12.41 11.30
C CYS A 31 -37.06 -11.49 10.94
N TYR A 32 -35.95 -11.58 11.68
CA TYR A 32 -34.75 -10.74 11.55
C TYR A 32 -34.01 -10.84 10.20
N ILE A 33 -34.51 -11.68 9.28
CA ILE A 33 -34.02 -11.80 7.89
C ILE A 33 -34.88 -11.00 6.91
N GLN A 34 -35.98 -10.37 7.33
CA GLN A 34 -36.74 -9.52 6.42
C GLN A 34 -36.06 -8.16 6.21
N PRO A 35 -35.78 -7.76 4.96
CA PRO A 35 -35.44 -6.39 4.67
C PRO A 35 -36.64 -5.51 5.02
N LEU A 36 -36.41 -4.46 5.79
CA LEU A 36 -37.38 -3.40 6.00
C LEU A 36 -37.70 -2.78 4.63
N SER A 37 -38.86 -3.11 4.07
CA SER A 37 -39.42 -2.36 2.95
C SER A 37 -39.93 -1.04 3.50
N VAL A 38 -39.12 0.00 3.36
CA VAL A 38 -39.63 1.37 3.43
C VAL A 38 -40.12 1.68 2.03
N GLU A 39 -41.44 1.75 1.86
CA GLU A 39 -42.04 2.47 0.74
C GLU A 39 -41.62 3.94 0.91
N ALA A 40 -40.57 4.34 0.20
CA ALA A 40 -40.20 5.74 0.10
C ALA A 40 -41.22 6.39 -0.82
N GLU A 41 -42.11 7.19 -0.25
CA GLU A 41 -42.82 8.22 -1.02
C GLU A 41 -41.74 9.10 -1.67
N GLU A 42 -41.77 9.16 -3.00
CA GLU A 42 -40.89 10.00 -3.81
C GLU A 42 -41.23 11.47 -3.55
N GLU A 43 -40.57 12.10 -2.59
CA GLU A 43 -40.46 13.57 -2.60
C GLU A 43 -39.47 13.97 -3.70
N GLU A 44 -40.00 14.56 -4.77
CA GLU A 44 -39.23 15.17 -5.85
C GLU A 44 -38.27 16.23 -5.29
N ILE A 45 -36.99 15.86 -5.18
CA ILE A 45 -35.91 16.83 -5.10
C ILE A 45 -35.77 17.43 -6.50
N ILE A 46 -36.28 18.64 -6.67
CA ILE A 46 -36.08 19.45 -7.88
C ILE A 46 -34.59 19.81 -7.97
N GLU A 47 -33.80 18.95 -8.61
CA GLU A 47 -32.47 19.33 -9.10
C GLU A 47 -32.61 20.23 -10.34
N PRO A 48 -31.77 21.28 -10.49
CA PRO A 48 -31.85 22.16 -11.66
C PRO A 48 -31.56 21.35 -12.92
N VAL A 49 -32.53 21.34 -13.85
CA VAL A 49 -32.45 20.65 -15.14
C VAL A 49 -31.30 21.23 -15.96
N LEU A 50 -30.12 20.59 -15.91
CA LEU A 50 -29.01 20.87 -16.81
C LEU A 50 -29.31 20.23 -18.17
N ASN A 51 -29.26 21.04 -19.22
CA ASN A 51 -29.56 20.66 -20.59
C ASN A 51 -28.73 19.44 -21.04
N GLU A 52 -29.27 18.56 -21.90
CA GLU A 52 -28.63 17.31 -22.34
C GLU A 52 -27.20 17.54 -22.90
N ASN A 53 -26.96 18.68 -23.55
CA ASN A 53 -25.63 19.07 -24.03
C ASN A 53 -24.63 19.37 -22.90
N GLN A 54 -25.07 19.90 -21.76
CA GLN A 54 -24.23 20.13 -20.58
C GLN A 54 -24.00 18.85 -19.79
N GLN A 55 -24.97 17.94 -19.75
CA GLN A 55 -24.79 16.59 -19.20
C GLN A 55 -23.83 15.75 -20.05
N GLN A 56 -23.92 15.81 -21.39
CA GLN A 56 -22.98 15.16 -22.30
C GLN A 56 -21.58 15.79 -22.22
N GLN A 57 -21.45 17.11 -22.08
CA GLN A 57 -20.14 17.76 -21.86
C GLN A 57 -19.54 17.49 -20.48
N GLN A 58 -20.35 17.39 -19.42
CA GLN A 58 -19.89 16.98 -18.09
C GLN A 58 -19.57 15.49 -18.03
N GLN A 59 -20.32 14.63 -18.72
CA GLN A 59 -19.96 13.22 -18.89
C GLN A 59 -18.68 13.07 -19.73
N ALA A 60 -18.51 13.82 -20.82
CA ALA A 60 -17.28 13.83 -21.62
C ALA A 60 -16.06 14.40 -20.86
N LYS A 61 -16.26 15.42 -20.01
CA LYS A 61 -15.22 15.92 -19.08
C LYS A 61 -14.91 14.92 -17.95
N ARG A 62 -15.92 14.22 -17.40
CA ARG A 62 -15.75 13.14 -16.41
C ARG A 62 -15.12 11.87 -17.01
N GLN A 63 -15.23 11.66 -18.32
CA GLN A 63 -14.77 10.44 -19.02
C GLN A 63 -13.43 10.55 -19.76
N ARG A 64 -12.77 11.71 -19.80
CA ARG A 64 -11.38 11.76 -20.30
C ARG A 64 -10.44 11.11 -19.27
N LYS A 65 -10.36 9.77 -19.30
CA LYS A 65 -9.33 9.01 -18.60
C LYS A 65 -7.98 9.64 -18.93
N GLN A 66 -7.28 10.12 -17.91
CA GLN A 66 -5.93 10.63 -18.06
C GLN A 66 -5.08 9.56 -18.77
N PRO A 67 -4.35 9.90 -19.85
CA PRO A 67 -3.45 8.96 -20.51
C PRO A 67 -2.53 8.26 -19.53
N LEU A 68 -2.43 6.93 -19.63
CA LEU A 68 -1.57 6.10 -18.79
C LEU A 68 -0.29 5.71 -19.53
N ARG A 69 0.83 5.83 -18.83
CA ARG A 69 2.13 5.25 -19.16
C ARG A 69 2.61 4.36 -18.02
N LEU A 70 3.05 3.17 -18.35
CA LEU A 70 3.79 2.29 -17.43
C LEU A 70 5.29 2.50 -17.62
N CYS A 71 6.01 2.47 -16.51
CA CYS A 71 7.46 2.52 -16.43
C CYS A 71 7.91 1.37 -15.54
N PHE A 72 8.60 0.40 -16.11
CA PHE A 72 9.19 -0.72 -15.37
C PHE A 72 10.64 -0.39 -15.14
N PHE A 73 11.15 -0.62 -13.94
CA PHE A 73 12.55 -0.33 -13.67
C PHE A 73 13.10 -1.21 -12.56
N ASP A 74 14.42 -1.32 -12.57
CA ASP A 74 15.21 -2.03 -11.58
C ASP A 74 16.53 -1.26 -11.39
N ALA A 75 17.04 -1.27 -10.16
CA ALA A 75 18.25 -0.54 -9.77
C ALA A 75 19.32 -1.50 -9.25
N GLU A 76 20.56 -1.29 -9.69
CA GLU A 76 21.71 -2.06 -9.23
C GLU A 76 22.68 -1.15 -8.47
N THR A 77 23.09 -1.59 -7.28
CA THR A 77 23.98 -0.84 -6.39
C THR A 77 25.23 -1.63 -6.07
N SER A 78 26.38 -0.96 -5.96
CA SER A 78 27.51 -1.55 -5.24
C SER A 78 27.33 -1.42 -3.73
N GLN A 79 28.01 -2.30 -2.99
CA GLN A 79 27.99 -2.39 -1.53
C GLN A 79 29.41 -2.51 -0.97
N ASP A 80 30.34 -1.72 -1.49
CA ASP A 80 31.76 -1.76 -1.16
C ASP A 80 32.18 -0.70 -0.12
N GLU A 81 31.34 0.31 0.15
CA GLU A 81 31.61 1.36 1.13
C GLU A 81 31.02 1.00 2.51
N PRO A 82 31.82 0.67 3.54
CA PRO A 82 31.29 0.41 4.88
C PRO A 82 30.76 1.69 5.53
N VAL A 83 29.66 1.58 6.26
CA VAL A 83 29.01 2.69 6.98
C VAL A 83 28.70 2.26 8.40
N GLN A 84 29.10 3.07 9.38
CA GLN A 84 28.63 2.95 10.75
C GLN A 84 27.26 3.62 10.88
N ILE A 85 26.23 2.81 11.15
CA ILE A 85 24.84 3.28 11.29
C ILE A 85 24.57 3.69 12.75
N SER A 86 25.15 2.96 13.70
CA SER A 86 25.18 3.31 15.13
C SER A 86 26.34 2.59 15.81
N ASN A 87 26.61 2.88 17.10
CA ASN A 87 27.74 2.31 17.85
C ASN A 87 27.86 0.77 17.79
N ASN A 88 26.78 0.05 17.44
CA ASN A 88 26.75 -1.42 17.35
C ASN A 88 26.28 -1.96 15.99
N ILE A 89 26.06 -1.11 14.96
CA ILE A 89 25.54 -1.55 13.65
C ILE A 89 26.46 -1.05 12.55
N ASN A 90 27.22 -1.98 11.99
CA ASN A 90 27.98 -1.79 10.76
C ASN A 90 27.12 -2.26 9.58
N GLY A 91 27.08 -1.47 8.51
CA GLY A 91 26.43 -1.82 7.25
C GLY A 91 27.29 -1.40 6.07
N TYR A 92 26.77 -1.59 4.86
CA TYR A 92 27.38 -1.12 3.63
C TYR A 92 26.47 -0.09 2.98
N ARG A 93 27.06 0.98 2.46
CA ARG A 93 26.36 1.98 1.66
C ARG A 93 25.96 1.34 0.35
N HIS A 94 24.71 1.56 -0.03
CA HIS A 94 24.26 1.27 -1.37
C HIS A 94 24.60 2.44 -2.29
N VAL A 95 25.55 2.24 -3.20
CA VAL A 95 25.92 3.25 -4.20
C VAL A 95 25.29 2.87 -5.54
N PRO A 96 24.31 3.64 -6.06
CA PRO A 96 23.65 3.31 -7.32
C PRO A 96 24.62 3.37 -8.51
N LEU A 97 24.71 2.27 -9.24
CA LEU A 97 25.56 2.14 -10.44
C LEU A 97 24.74 2.18 -11.73
N LEU A 98 23.56 1.55 -11.73
CA LEU A 98 22.71 1.38 -12.90
C LEU A 98 21.23 1.44 -12.49
N ILE A 99 20.41 2.12 -13.30
CA ILE A 99 18.96 1.93 -13.35
C ILE A 99 18.60 1.69 -14.80
N ILE A 100 17.93 0.58 -15.08
CA ILE A 100 17.31 0.34 -16.37
C ILE A 100 15.83 0.59 -16.25
N ALA A 101 15.26 1.33 -17.21
CA ALA A 101 13.84 1.61 -17.24
C ALA A 101 13.23 1.36 -18.62
N GLU A 102 12.10 0.68 -18.67
CA GLU A 102 11.30 0.45 -19.87
C GLU A 102 9.94 1.12 -19.80
N VAL A 103 9.55 1.84 -20.85
CA VAL A 103 8.28 2.56 -20.89
C VAL A 103 7.34 2.12 -22.00
N ILE A 104 6.08 1.93 -21.64
CA ILE A 104 5.00 1.61 -22.58
C ILE A 104 3.69 2.28 -22.16
N CYS A 105 3.01 2.93 -23.12
CA CYS A 105 1.73 3.60 -22.87
C CYS A 105 0.55 2.71 -23.25
N GLU A 106 -0.60 3.00 -22.65
CA GLU A 106 -1.84 2.23 -22.86
C GLU A 106 -2.20 2.05 -24.34
N LYS A 107 -2.01 3.10 -25.15
CA LYS A 107 -2.29 3.03 -26.60
C LYS A 107 -1.41 2.02 -27.34
N CYS A 108 -0.15 1.87 -26.93
CA CYS A 108 0.75 0.90 -27.54
C CYS A 108 0.42 -0.52 -27.08
N ILE A 109 0.03 -0.69 -25.82
CA ILE A 109 -0.41 -1.98 -25.28
C ILE A 109 -1.65 -2.46 -26.05
N LEU A 110 -2.66 -1.59 -26.20
CA LEU A 110 -3.90 -1.92 -26.93
C LEU A 110 -3.66 -2.19 -28.42
N ALA A 111 -2.63 -1.59 -29.01
CA ALA A 111 -2.24 -1.82 -30.40
C ALA A 111 -1.38 -3.09 -30.58
N GLY A 112 -1.10 -3.86 -29.52
CA GLY A 112 -0.25 -5.05 -29.58
C GLY A 112 1.23 -4.75 -29.86
N ILE A 113 1.69 -3.52 -29.60
CA ILE A 113 3.06 -3.11 -29.90
C ILE A 113 3.97 -3.49 -28.73
N SER A 114 4.89 -4.42 -28.99
CA SER A 114 5.97 -4.78 -28.07
C SER A 114 7.04 -3.68 -27.97
N ILE A 115 7.79 -3.66 -26.87
CA ILE A 115 8.97 -2.79 -26.72
C ILE A 115 10.10 -3.22 -27.67
N GLU A 116 10.17 -4.51 -28.02
CA GLU A 116 11.16 -5.04 -28.96
C GLU A 116 10.89 -4.62 -30.42
N ASN A 117 9.68 -4.15 -30.74
CA ASN A 117 9.33 -3.64 -32.06
C ASN A 117 9.86 -2.20 -32.25
N ILE A 118 11.17 -2.07 -32.44
CA ILE A 118 11.85 -0.78 -32.50
C ILE A 118 11.26 0.10 -33.61
N GLY A 119 10.92 1.35 -33.25
CA GLY A 119 10.30 2.32 -34.15
C GLY A 119 8.77 2.26 -34.22
N GLN A 120 8.13 1.13 -33.86
CA GLN A 120 6.66 1.02 -33.91
C GLN A 120 5.98 1.77 -32.75
N ARG A 121 4.96 2.57 -33.08
CA ARG A 121 4.21 3.39 -32.13
C ARG A 121 2.75 3.54 -32.55
N ALA A 122 1.85 3.44 -31.59
CA ALA A 122 0.44 3.71 -31.82
C ALA A 122 0.22 5.22 -32.12
N PRO A 123 -0.80 5.57 -32.92
CA PRO A 123 -1.16 6.96 -33.15
C PRO A 123 -1.39 7.75 -31.85
N GLY A 124 -0.67 8.87 -31.70
CA GLY A 124 -0.72 9.69 -30.49
C GLY A 124 -0.22 8.98 -29.22
N CYS A 125 0.79 8.10 -29.33
CA CYS A 125 1.39 7.42 -28.18
C CYS A 125 2.00 8.41 -27.17
N PHE A 126 2.04 7.99 -25.91
CA PHE A 126 2.64 8.75 -24.81
C PHE A 126 3.94 8.13 -24.26
N CYS A 127 4.53 7.15 -24.96
CA CYS A 127 5.82 6.58 -24.56
C CYS A 127 6.97 7.60 -24.65
N GLY A 128 6.73 8.76 -25.27
CA GLY A 128 7.71 9.82 -25.42
C GLY A 128 8.64 9.58 -26.60
N LYS A 129 9.00 10.64 -27.32
CA LYS A 129 10.07 10.60 -28.34
C LYS A 129 11.31 11.21 -27.70
N PRO A 130 12.50 10.59 -27.83
CA PRO A 130 13.74 11.21 -27.37
C PRO A 130 13.84 12.65 -27.90
N ARG A 131 14.06 13.60 -27.00
CA ARG A 131 14.22 15.02 -27.32
C ARG A 131 15.45 15.54 -26.60
N GLY A 132 16.34 16.19 -27.35
CA GLY A 132 17.62 16.69 -26.86
C GLY A 132 18.65 15.58 -26.64
N GLN A 133 19.92 15.99 -26.54
CA GLN A 133 21.05 15.08 -26.43
C GLN A 133 20.97 14.20 -25.18
N ARG A 134 20.51 14.75 -24.05
CA ARG A 134 20.46 14.03 -22.77
C ARG A 134 19.58 12.78 -22.81
N TRP A 135 18.38 12.88 -23.40
CA TRP A 135 17.50 11.72 -23.55
C TRP A 135 18.02 10.73 -24.59
N LEU A 136 18.62 11.21 -25.69
CA LEU A 136 19.27 10.31 -26.66
C LEU A 136 20.38 9.48 -26.01
N ASN A 137 21.17 10.09 -25.12
CA ASN A 137 22.21 9.39 -24.37
C ASN A 137 21.61 8.31 -23.45
N TRP A 138 20.53 8.60 -22.74
CA TRP A 138 19.86 7.60 -21.89
C TRP A 138 19.28 6.43 -22.69
N CYS A 139 18.84 6.63 -23.94
CA CYS A 139 18.36 5.54 -24.79
C CYS A 139 19.48 4.76 -25.49
N SER A 140 20.74 5.16 -25.28
CA SER A 140 21.92 4.51 -25.86
C SER A 140 22.54 3.57 -24.82
N PRO A 141 22.59 2.26 -25.08
CA PRO A 141 23.15 1.31 -24.12
C PRO A 141 24.64 1.61 -23.86
N PRO A 142 25.09 1.68 -22.59
CA PRO A 142 26.43 2.14 -22.24
C PRO A 142 27.47 1.03 -22.31
N PHE A 143 27.52 0.32 -23.44
CA PHE A 143 28.55 -0.69 -23.70
C PHE A 143 29.86 -0.01 -24.05
N ARG A 144 30.87 -0.23 -23.20
CA ARG A 144 32.27 0.11 -23.50
C ARG A 144 33.11 -1.14 -23.28
N ASN A 145 33.93 -1.47 -24.27
CA ASN A 145 34.95 -2.49 -24.13
C ASN A 145 35.94 -2.07 -23.03
N ALA A 146 36.61 -3.06 -22.43
CA ALA A 146 37.71 -2.80 -21.52
C ALA A 146 38.83 -2.02 -22.25
N PRO A 147 39.65 -1.22 -21.53
CA PRO A 147 40.82 -0.59 -22.14
C PRO A 147 41.71 -1.63 -22.83
N GLY A 148 41.96 -1.48 -24.14
CA GLY A 148 42.76 -2.41 -24.94
C GLY A 148 41.98 -3.57 -25.59
N ASP A 149 40.67 -3.69 -25.34
CA ASP A 149 39.81 -4.73 -25.90
C ASP A 149 39.12 -4.26 -27.19
N THR A 150 39.49 -4.86 -28.32
CA THR A 150 38.96 -4.57 -29.66
C THR A 150 37.86 -5.53 -30.11
N THR A 151 37.33 -6.37 -29.20
CA THR A 151 36.23 -7.29 -29.53
C THR A 151 35.06 -6.54 -30.14
N ALA A 152 34.51 -7.10 -31.22
CA ALA A 152 33.33 -6.55 -31.86
C ALA A 152 32.20 -6.52 -30.82
N ARG A 153 31.58 -5.35 -30.65
CA ARG A 153 30.42 -5.18 -29.78
C ARG A 153 29.34 -6.17 -30.21
N PRO A 154 28.46 -6.62 -29.30
CA PRO A 154 27.35 -7.47 -29.68
C PRO A 154 26.55 -6.82 -30.84
N ASP A 155 26.48 -7.49 -31.98
CA ASP A 155 25.88 -6.99 -33.23
C ASP A 155 24.37 -6.63 -33.10
N ASN A 156 23.75 -7.04 -31.98
CA ASN A 156 22.30 -6.93 -31.72
C ASN A 156 21.89 -5.74 -30.84
N ILE A 157 22.78 -4.81 -30.53
CA ILE A 157 22.44 -3.66 -29.67
C ILE A 157 21.79 -2.55 -30.51
N ILE A 158 20.49 -2.69 -30.70
CA ILE A 158 19.70 -1.72 -31.45
C ILE A 158 19.19 -0.65 -30.48
N PHE A 159 19.41 0.62 -30.84
CA PHE A 159 18.84 1.77 -30.13
C PHE A 159 17.32 1.58 -29.92
N ASN A 160 16.89 1.53 -28.66
CA ASN A 160 15.49 1.42 -28.31
C ASN A 160 15.02 2.68 -27.56
N PRO A 161 14.17 3.53 -28.16
CA PRO A 161 13.75 4.79 -27.55
C PRO A 161 12.81 4.61 -26.34
N ARG A 162 12.46 3.38 -25.98
CA ARG A 162 11.62 3.02 -24.83
C ARG A 162 12.39 2.34 -23.71
N ARG A 163 13.69 2.05 -23.92
CA ARG A 163 14.59 1.49 -22.91
C ARG A 163 15.63 2.55 -22.58
N MET A 164 15.71 2.93 -21.32
CA MET A 164 16.66 3.91 -20.83
C MET A 164 17.64 3.27 -19.87
N PHE A 165 18.89 3.70 -19.97
CA PHE A 165 20.01 3.29 -19.13
C PHE A 165 20.52 4.55 -18.40
N PHE A 166 20.29 4.60 -17.10
CA PHE A 166 20.84 5.63 -16.23
C PHE A 166 22.00 4.99 -15.49
N HIS A 167 23.21 5.55 -15.57
CA HIS A 167 24.38 4.89 -15.00
C HIS A 167 25.43 5.89 -14.52
N SER A 168 26.32 5.43 -13.65
CA SER A 168 27.50 6.17 -13.20
C SER A 168 28.81 5.48 -13.60
N PHE A 169 28.76 4.50 -14.50
CA PHE A 169 29.91 3.66 -14.87
C PHE A 169 31.18 4.43 -15.26
N ASP A 170 31.04 5.54 -15.97
CA ASP A 170 32.17 6.32 -16.49
C ASP A 170 32.49 7.56 -15.64
N ASN A 171 31.58 7.98 -14.76
CA ASN A 171 31.73 9.17 -13.92
C ASN A 171 31.10 8.92 -12.55
N ALA A 172 31.91 8.93 -11.50
CA ALA A 172 31.46 8.71 -10.12
C ALA A 172 30.64 9.87 -9.55
N GLU A 173 30.72 11.06 -10.13
CA GLU A 173 29.92 12.22 -9.74
C GLU A 173 28.48 12.13 -10.28
N GLU A 174 28.26 11.33 -11.32
CA GLU A 174 26.93 11.08 -11.83
C GLU A 174 26.15 10.15 -10.91
N ASN A 175 24.85 10.42 -10.77
CA ASN A 175 23.96 9.60 -9.96
C ASN A 175 22.80 9.06 -10.83
N PRO A 176 22.69 7.74 -11.01
CA PRO A 176 21.63 7.11 -11.82
C PRO A 176 20.21 7.43 -11.35
N VAL A 177 20.01 7.49 -10.03
CA VAL A 177 18.73 7.84 -9.41
C VAL A 177 18.34 9.27 -9.78
N ASP A 178 19.32 10.17 -9.74
CA ASP A 178 19.13 11.56 -10.12
C ASP A 178 18.76 11.73 -11.60
N GLN A 179 19.44 11.00 -12.48
CA GLN A 179 19.12 11.00 -13.91
C GLN A 179 17.73 10.41 -14.18
N PHE A 180 17.34 9.35 -13.46
CA PHE A 180 16.02 8.74 -13.59
C PHE A 180 14.89 9.68 -13.11
N LEU A 181 15.08 10.36 -11.98
CA LEU A 181 14.13 11.38 -11.50
C LEU A 181 14.00 12.53 -12.50
N ASP A 182 15.11 13.01 -13.07
CA ASP A 182 15.10 14.05 -14.11
C ASP A 182 14.30 13.58 -15.33
N TYR A 183 14.49 12.33 -15.78
CA TYR A 183 13.69 11.74 -16.84
C TYR A 183 12.20 11.76 -16.51
N LEU A 184 11.80 11.22 -15.35
CA LEU A 184 10.40 11.09 -14.95
C LEU A 184 9.71 12.46 -14.84
N LEU A 185 10.37 13.43 -14.21
CA LEU A 185 9.82 14.74 -13.90
C LEU A 185 9.87 15.69 -15.12
N ASN A 186 10.96 15.66 -15.90
CA ASN A 186 11.23 16.67 -16.93
C ASN A 186 10.98 16.18 -18.36
N HIS A 187 10.97 14.87 -18.66
CA HIS A 187 10.82 14.33 -20.04
C HIS A 187 9.52 13.52 -20.31
N GLY A 188 8.50 14.15 -20.94
CA GLY A 188 7.13 13.59 -21.05
C GLY A 188 5.97 14.63 -21.09
N SER A 189 4.71 14.18 -21.15
CA SER A 189 3.54 15.07 -21.14
C SER A 189 3.03 15.32 -19.72
N GLN A 190 2.69 16.57 -19.38
CA GLN A 190 2.05 16.94 -18.10
C GLN A 190 0.67 16.30 -17.91
N ASN A 191 -0.05 16.03 -19.00
CA ASN A 191 -1.40 15.47 -18.97
C ASN A 191 -1.44 13.95 -18.81
N MET A 192 -0.34 13.31 -18.43
CA MET A 192 -0.20 11.85 -18.39
C MET A 192 0.11 11.38 -16.98
N LEU A 193 -0.55 10.29 -16.57
CA LEU A 193 -0.21 9.55 -15.37
C LEU A 193 0.87 8.51 -15.72
N THR A 194 2.00 8.54 -15.02
CA THR A 194 3.01 7.48 -15.09
C THR A 194 2.92 6.60 -13.87
N ILE A 195 2.77 5.29 -14.05
CA ILE A 195 2.93 4.31 -12.97
C ILE A 195 4.30 3.64 -13.14
N CYS A 196 5.18 3.87 -12.19
CA CYS A 196 6.48 3.23 -12.06
C CYS A 196 6.34 1.96 -11.22
N ILE A 197 6.84 0.83 -11.72
CA ILE A 197 6.73 -0.48 -11.08
C ILE A 197 8.14 -1.09 -10.99
N ALA A 198 8.52 -1.48 -9.78
CA ALA A 198 9.74 -2.23 -9.49
C ALA A 198 9.38 -3.50 -8.72
N HIS A 199 10.25 -4.51 -8.76
CA HIS A 199 10.06 -5.75 -8.01
C HIS A 199 10.75 -5.67 -6.66
N ASN A 200 9.98 -5.81 -5.57
CA ASN A 200 10.45 -5.54 -4.20
C ASN A 200 10.90 -4.08 -3.97
N GLY A 201 10.48 -3.14 -4.84
CA GLY A 201 10.90 -1.75 -4.75
C GLY A 201 10.53 -1.07 -3.43
N GLY A 202 9.47 -1.54 -2.77
CA GLY A 202 9.03 -1.01 -1.48
C GLY A 202 10.01 -1.23 -0.33
N LYS A 203 10.95 -2.16 -0.46
CA LYS A 203 12.02 -2.40 0.53
C LYS A 203 13.42 -2.04 0.01
N TYR A 204 13.53 -1.66 -1.27
CA TYR A 204 14.81 -1.44 -1.93
C TYR A 204 14.79 -0.19 -2.81
N ASP A 205 14.38 -0.29 -4.09
CA ASP A 205 14.48 0.78 -5.09
C ASP A 205 13.86 2.11 -4.66
N PHE A 206 12.72 2.06 -3.98
CA PHE A 206 11.98 3.26 -3.58
C PHE A 206 12.71 4.03 -2.48
N HIS A 207 13.57 3.37 -1.69
CA HIS A 207 14.41 4.05 -0.71
C HIS A 207 15.50 4.87 -1.38
N LEU A 208 16.11 4.37 -2.46
CA LEU A 208 17.07 5.12 -3.27
C LEU A 208 16.41 6.40 -3.82
N LEU A 209 15.19 6.26 -4.35
CA LEU A 209 14.42 7.39 -4.87
C LEU A 209 14.01 8.37 -3.76
N LEU A 210 13.57 7.87 -2.61
CA LEU A 210 13.15 8.71 -1.49
C LEU A 210 14.30 9.54 -0.92
N GLU A 211 15.49 8.95 -0.81
CA GLU A 211 16.73 9.66 -0.44
C GLU A 211 17.03 10.78 -1.43
N ALA A 212 17.04 10.46 -2.73
CA ALA A 212 17.36 11.45 -3.76
C ALA A 212 16.33 12.60 -3.79
N LEU A 213 15.04 12.28 -3.62
CA LEU A 213 13.98 13.29 -3.49
C LEU A 213 14.16 14.18 -2.26
N HIS A 214 14.58 13.61 -1.13
CA HIS A 214 14.89 14.36 0.08
C HIS A 214 16.08 15.31 -0.14
N ARG A 215 17.19 14.81 -0.69
CA ARG A 215 18.37 15.62 -1.05
C ARG A 215 18.05 16.77 -2.01
N ARG A 216 17.04 16.60 -2.88
CA ARG A 216 16.56 17.60 -3.84
C ARG A 216 15.50 18.57 -3.28
N ASN A 217 15.08 18.43 -2.02
CA ASN A 217 13.95 19.17 -1.45
C ASN A 217 12.65 19.01 -2.27
N GLN A 218 12.41 17.82 -2.82
CA GLN A 218 11.22 17.48 -3.61
C GLN A 218 10.45 16.32 -2.97
N PRO A 219 9.84 16.51 -1.78
CA PRO A 219 9.16 15.42 -1.08
C PRO A 219 7.95 14.90 -1.89
N PRO A 220 7.63 13.60 -1.76
CA PRO A 220 6.45 13.04 -2.39
C PRO A 220 5.17 13.70 -1.86
N THR A 221 4.20 13.94 -2.74
CA THR A 221 2.87 14.48 -2.37
C THR A 221 2.04 13.50 -1.58
N ARG A 222 2.27 12.21 -1.78
CA ARG A 222 1.68 11.14 -0.97
C ARG A 222 2.69 10.02 -0.80
N LEU A 223 2.84 9.59 0.45
CA LEU A 223 3.69 8.46 0.82
C LEU A 223 2.87 7.53 1.72
N CYS A 224 2.79 6.25 1.37
CA CYS A 224 2.11 5.23 2.16
C CYS A 224 3.12 4.16 2.56
N THR A 225 3.35 4.01 3.87
CA THR A 225 4.32 3.08 4.43
C THR A 225 3.73 2.22 5.54
N THR A 226 4.40 1.12 5.88
CA THR A 226 4.20 0.40 7.15
C THR A 226 5.57 -0.01 7.66
N GLY A 227 5.97 0.58 8.79
CA GLY A 227 7.38 0.57 9.19
C GLY A 227 8.24 1.18 8.09
N LEU A 228 9.31 0.49 7.72
CA LEU A 228 10.23 0.92 6.65
C LEU A 228 9.72 0.59 5.24
N LYS A 229 8.76 -0.33 5.07
CA LYS A 229 8.29 -0.71 3.73
C LYS A 229 7.42 0.40 3.12
N ILE A 230 7.78 0.84 1.92
CA ILE A 230 7.02 1.78 1.09
C ILE A 230 6.03 1.01 0.19
N TYR A 231 4.72 1.15 0.43
CA TYR A 231 3.70 0.51 -0.41
C TYR A 231 3.41 1.28 -1.69
N SER A 232 3.38 2.62 -1.57
CA SER A 232 3.20 3.50 -2.71
C SER A 232 3.72 4.88 -2.42
N MET A 233 4.30 5.51 -3.45
CA MET A 233 4.79 6.88 -3.41
C MET A 233 4.23 7.64 -4.62
N THR A 234 3.77 8.87 -4.44
CA THR A 234 3.25 9.72 -5.52
C THR A 234 4.02 11.02 -5.60
N LEU A 235 4.49 11.37 -6.79
CA LEU A 235 5.08 12.65 -7.14
C LEU A 235 4.11 13.43 -8.04
N GLY A 236 4.20 14.76 -7.98
CA GLY A 236 3.42 15.67 -8.80
C GLY A 236 2.96 16.89 -8.00
N GLY A 237 2.00 17.63 -8.55
CA GLY A 237 1.55 18.90 -8.02
C GLY A 237 0.76 19.67 -9.08
N ASN A 238 0.39 20.91 -8.79
CA ASN A 238 -0.29 21.76 -9.76
C ASN A 238 0.62 21.98 -10.97
N HIS A 239 0.12 21.71 -12.19
CA HIS A 239 0.86 21.82 -13.46
C HIS A 239 2.11 20.92 -13.56
N GLN A 240 2.28 19.94 -12.67
CA GLN A 240 3.34 18.95 -12.72
C GLN A 240 2.82 17.59 -13.17
N ARG A 241 3.73 16.74 -13.67
CA ARG A 241 3.39 15.36 -14.01
C ARG A 241 3.05 14.55 -12.77
N LYS A 242 2.04 13.70 -12.90
CA LYS A 242 1.68 12.74 -11.88
C LYS A 242 2.44 11.44 -12.10
N VAL A 243 3.29 11.08 -11.14
CA VAL A 243 4.07 9.83 -11.15
C VAL A 243 3.71 9.04 -9.90
N GLN A 244 3.39 7.76 -10.05
CA GLN A 244 3.05 6.86 -8.95
C GLN A 244 3.97 5.65 -8.96
N PHE A 245 4.62 5.37 -7.84
CA PHE A 245 5.46 4.19 -7.64
C PHE A 245 4.65 3.10 -6.92
N LYS A 246 4.72 1.88 -7.44
CA LYS A 246 4.02 0.70 -6.92
C LYS A 246 4.95 -0.49 -6.89
N ASP A 247 5.05 -1.13 -5.73
CA ASP A 247 5.82 -2.36 -5.55
C ASP A 247 5.03 -3.55 -6.10
N SER A 248 5.63 -4.28 -7.05
CA SER A 248 4.98 -5.46 -7.64
C SER A 248 4.82 -6.62 -6.64
N LEU A 249 5.59 -6.69 -5.55
CA LEU A 249 5.40 -7.71 -4.51
C LEU A 249 4.08 -7.55 -3.74
N ASN A 250 3.43 -6.38 -3.82
CA ASN A 250 2.09 -6.22 -3.29
C ASN A 250 1.02 -6.91 -4.15
N TYR A 251 1.41 -7.38 -5.35
CA TYR A 251 0.58 -8.10 -6.31
C TYR A 251 1.02 -9.56 -6.47
N PHE A 252 2.34 -9.77 -6.57
CA PHE A 252 2.96 -11.07 -6.80
C PHE A 252 3.80 -11.47 -5.58
N PHE A 253 3.32 -12.41 -4.77
CA PHE A 253 4.00 -12.82 -3.53
C PHE A 253 5.11 -13.85 -3.76
N CYS A 254 5.98 -13.64 -4.74
CA CYS A 254 7.07 -14.54 -5.12
C CYS A 254 8.26 -13.79 -5.73
N GLU A 255 9.38 -14.49 -5.91
CA GLU A 255 10.56 -13.97 -6.61
C GLU A 255 10.25 -13.68 -8.09
N LEU A 256 11.04 -12.81 -8.70
CA LEU A 256 10.88 -12.39 -10.10
C LEU A 256 10.99 -13.58 -11.08
N ASP A 257 11.97 -14.46 -10.87
CA ASP A 257 12.18 -15.67 -11.69
C ASP A 257 10.93 -16.58 -11.70
N ALA A 258 10.21 -16.66 -10.58
CA ALA A 258 9.00 -17.47 -10.51
C ALA A 258 7.87 -16.94 -11.42
N LEU A 259 7.87 -15.64 -11.76
CA LEU A 259 6.86 -15.03 -12.62
C LEU A 259 6.92 -15.57 -14.06
N THR A 260 8.11 -15.96 -14.53
CA THR A 260 8.29 -16.55 -15.88
C THR A 260 7.40 -17.78 -16.05
N LYS A 261 7.34 -18.64 -15.03
CA LYS A 261 6.52 -19.85 -14.99
C LYS A 261 5.06 -19.55 -14.71
N ILE A 262 4.77 -18.66 -13.75
CA ILE A 262 3.38 -18.31 -13.37
C ILE A 262 2.60 -17.73 -14.55
N PHE A 263 3.23 -16.87 -15.35
CA PHE A 263 2.59 -16.22 -16.49
C PHE A 263 2.86 -16.89 -17.83
N ALA A 264 3.59 -18.00 -17.85
CA ALA A 264 4.03 -18.71 -19.06
C ALA A 264 4.63 -17.73 -20.09
N LEU A 265 5.64 -16.99 -19.64
CA LEU A 265 6.30 -15.99 -20.49
C LEU A 265 7.05 -16.66 -21.65
N PRO A 266 7.15 -15.99 -22.82
CA PRO A 266 7.94 -16.49 -23.95
C PRO A 266 9.39 -16.80 -23.57
N GLU A 267 9.97 -17.85 -24.17
CA GLU A 267 11.33 -18.32 -23.87
C GLU A 267 12.39 -17.25 -24.13
N ASP A 268 12.20 -16.39 -25.13
CA ASP A 268 13.08 -15.26 -25.47
C ASP A 268 13.14 -14.20 -24.36
N VAL A 269 12.06 -14.02 -23.60
CA VAL A 269 12.02 -13.12 -22.42
C VAL A 269 12.46 -13.85 -21.15
N ALA A 270 12.25 -15.16 -21.08
CA ALA A 270 12.68 -15.99 -19.96
C ALA A 270 14.17 -16.40 -20.06
N THR A 271 14.96 -15.74 -20.91
CA THR A 271 16.38 -16.04 -21.14
C THR A 271 17.20 -15.71 -19.89
N THR A 272 17.25 -16.64 -18.93
CA THR A 272 17.96 -16.45 -17.67
C THR A 272 19.38 -16.98 -17.77
N LYS A 273 20.37 -16.14 -17.47
CA LYS A 273 21.60 -16.65 -16.87
C LYS A 273 21.23 -17.18 -15.49
N PRO A 274 21.58 -18.43 -15.13
CA PRO A 274 21.01 -19.08 -13.96
C PRO A 274 21.49 -18.44 -12.65
N PHE A 275 22.67 -17.80 -12.64
CA PHE A 275 23.25 -17.20 -11.45
C PHE A 275 24.07 -15.93 -11.76
N PHE A 276 23.94 -14.92 -10.90
CA PHE A 276 24.66 -13.64 -10.98
C PHE A 276 25.56 -13.42 -9.75
N PRO A 277 26.79 -12.87 -9.91
CA PRO A 277 27.73 -12.63 -8.82
C PRO A 277 27.47 -11.29 -8.11
N TYR A 278 26.46 -11.23 -7.23
CA TYR A 278 26.01 -9.99 -6.61
C TYR A 278 27.09 -9.21 -5.84
N LEU A 279 28.00 -9.89 -5.14
CA LEU A 279 29.08 -9.20 -4.40
C LEU A 279 30.17 -8.65 -5.33
N PHE A 280 30.21 -9.11 -6.58
CA PHE A 280 31.17 -8.64 -7.58
C PHE A 280 30.79 -7.26 -8.13
N ILE A 281 29.57 -6.80 -7.86
CA ILE A 281 29.05 -5.46 -8.22
C ILE A 281 29.82 -4.40 -7.42
N GLN A 282 31.01 -4.06 -7.92
CA GLN A 282 31.91 -3.07 -7.34
C GLN A 282 32.47 -2.21 -8.46
N ARG A 283 32.72 -0.93 -8.16
CA ARG A 283 33.12 0.03 -9.18
C ARG A 283 34.42 -0.37 -9.88
N GLN A 284 35.37 -0.92 -9.13
CA GLN A 284 36.66 -1.38 -9.63
C GLN A 284 36.55 -2.49 -10.69
N HIS A 285 35.55 -3.36 -10.60
CA HIS A 285 35.37 -4.48 -11.52
C HIS A 285 34.56 -4.12 -12.79
N LEU A 286 33.99 -2.91 -12.88
CA LEU A 286 33.08 -2.55 -13.98
C LEU A 286 33.74 -2.68 -15.36
N HIS A 287 34.99 -2.24 -15.48
CA HIS A 287 35.70 -2.20 -16.76
C HIS A 287 36.66 -3.38 -16.95
N GLU A 288 36.85 -4.22 -15.94
CA GLU A 288 37.72 -5.39 -15.99
C GLU A 288 37.06 -6.51 -16.80
N ARG A 289 37.81 -7.09 -17.73
CA ARG A 289 37.43 -8.33 -18.43
C ARG A 289 38.28 -9.46 -17.88
N ILE A 290 37.64 -10.48 -17.34
CA ILE A 290 38.30 -11.68 -16.81
C ILE A 290 38.02 -12.86 -17.73
N ILE A 291 39.01 -13.76 -17.82
CA ILE A 291 38.86 -15.06 -18.46
C ILE A 291 38.19 -15.98 -17.43
N GLY A 292 37.06 -16.59 -17.80
CA GLY A 292 36.23 -17.39 -16.91
C GLY A 292 35.17 -16.57 -16.17
N LEU A 293 34.76 -17.08 -15.01
CA LEU A 293 33.76 -16.47 -14.13
C LEU A 293 34.41 -15.82 -12.90
N PRO A 294 33.75 -14.84 -12.26
CA PRO A 294 34.17 -14.36 -10.94
C PRO A 294 34.30 -15.50 -9.93
N PRO A 295 35.15 -15.38 -8.90
CA PRO A 295 35.26 -16.37 -7.83
C PRO A 295 33.90 -16.70 -7.18
N LEU A 296 33.71 -17.96 -6.77
CA LEU A 296 32.44 -18.47 -6.24
C LEU A 296 31.93 -17.68 -5.01
N GLU A 297 32.82 -17.12 -4.20
CA GLU A 297 32.50 -16.28 -3.05
C GLU A 297 31.59 -15.10 -3.42
N TYR A 298 31.69 -14.57 -4.65
CA TYR A 298 30.90 -13.45 -5.10
C TYR A 298 29.43 -13.80 -5.40
N TYR A 299 29.09 -15.09 -5.45
CA TYR A 299 27.74 -15.58 -5.75
C TYR A 299 26.88 -15.83 -4.51
N GLN A 300 27.44 -15.66 -3.31
CA GLN A 300 26.73 -15.86 -2.04
C GLN A 300 26.09 -17.26 -1.92
N ALA A 301 26.83 -18.32 -2.28
CA ALA A 301 26.33 -19.69 -2.29
C ALA A 301 25.77 -20.14 -0.93
N GLU A 302 26.35 -19.66 0.17
CA GLU A 302 25.96 -19.99 1.55
C GLU A 302 24.57 -19.46 1.96
N TYR A 303 24.09 -18.38 1.35
CA TYR A 303 22.78 -17.79 1.63
C TYR A 303 21.66 -18.37 0.75
N LYS A 304 22.00 -19.26 -0.20
CA LYS A 304 21.02 -19.92 -1.06
C LYS A 304 20.47 -21.19 -0.39
N LYS A 305 19.20 -21.50 -0.67
CA LYS A 305 18.60 -22.79 -0.30
C LYS A 305 19.38 -23.95 -0.94
N ALA A 306 19.43 -25.10 -0.27
CA ALA A 306 20.19 -26.28 -0.71
C ALA A 306 20.03 -26.59 -2.21
N ASP A 307 18.80 -26.75 -2.70
CA ASP A 307 18.53 -27.05 -4.11
C ASP A 307 19.07 -25.99 -5.10
N LYS A 308 19.02 -24.70 -4.74
CA LYS A 308 19.56 -23.62 -5.56
C LYS A 308 21.08 -23.53 -5.46
N ARG A 309 21.64 -23.85 -4.29
CA ARG A 309 23.08 -23.88 -4.06
C ARG A 309 23.74 -24.99 -4.87
N ASP A 310 23.16 -26.19 -4.87
CA ASP A 310 23.74 -27.32 -5.60
C ASP A 310 23.72 -27.06 -7.11
N LYS A 311 22.61 -26.51 -7.63
CA LYS A 311 22.54 -26.01 -9.02
C LYS A 311 23.57 -24.93 -9.35
N LEU A 312 23.86 -24.03 -8.40
CA LEU A 312 24.90 -23.02 -8.57
C LEU A 312 26.28 -23.67 -8.71
N LEU A 313 26.60 -24.62 -7.83
CA LEU A 313 27.88 -25.32 -7.84
C LEU A 313 28.07 -26.12 -9.13
N ASP A 314 27.04 -26.84 -9.57
CA ASP A 314 27.07 -27.60 -10.81
C ASP A 314 27.29 -26.68 -12.02
N TRP A 315 26.49 -25.61 -12.12
CA TRP A 315 26.64 -24.63 -13.21
C TRP A 315 28.02 -23.95 -13.18
N TYR A 316 28.51 -23.57 -12.00
CA TYR A 316 29.79 -22.90 -11.84
C TYR A 316 30.95 -23.80 -12.27
N ASN A 317 30.97 -25.05 -11.81
CA ASN A 317 32.01 -26.02 -12.15
C ASN A 317 32.01 -26.38 -13.64
N GLN A 318 30.83 -26.45 -14.27
CA GLN A 318 30.72 -26.68 -15.71
C GLN A 318 31.21 -25.47 -16.53
N THR A 319 30.87 -24.25 -16.10
CA THR A 319 31.17 -23.03 -16.86
C THR A 319 32.63 -22.59 -16.68
N ILE A 320 33.23 -22.80 -15.50
CA ILE A 320 34.65 -22.45 -15.27
C ILE A 320 35.61 -23.38 -16.02
N ALA A 321 35.17 -24.59 -16.35
CA ALA A 321 35.92 -25.53 -17.19
C ALA A 321 35.99 -25.06 -18.66
N ASP A 322 35.10 -24.16 -19.08
CA ASP A 322 35.11 -23.55 -20.41
C ASP A 322 36.04 -22.32 -20.44
N THR A 323 37.21 -22.49 -21.05
CA THR A 323 38.22 -21.42 -21.21
C THR A 323 37.83 -20.34 -22.22
N THR A 324 36.70 -20.48 -22.92
CA THR A 324 36.21 -19.49 -23.90
C THR A 324 35.29 -18.44 -23.28
N THR A 325 34.80 -18.70 -22.07
CA THR A 325 33.93 -17.77 -21.36
C THR A 325 34.72 -16.52 -20.95
N ASN A 326 34.29 -15.35 -21.41
CA ASN A 326 34.80 -14.06 -20.98
C ASN A 326 33.73 -13.32 -20.19
N PHE A 327 34.08 -12.80 -19.02
CA PHE A 327 33.17 -12.05 -18.17
C PHE A 327 33.62 -10.60 -18.04
N GLN A 328 32.70 -9.68 -18.31
CA GLN A 328 32.87 -8.26 -18.00
C GLN A 328 31.64 -7.77 -17.23
N LEU A 329 31.84 -7.27 -16.01
CA LEU A 329 30.75 -6.93 -15.10
C LEU A 329 29.76 -5.94 -15.73
N ARG A 330 30.26 -4.87 -16.37
CA ARG A 330 29.41 -3.84 -16.99
C ARG A 330 28.42 -4.43 -18.00
N GLU A 331 28.88 -5.29 -18.91
CA GLU A 331 28.04 -5.93 -19.92
C GLU A 331 27.02 -6.85 -19.27
N GLN A 332 27.47 -7.67 -18.33
CA GLN A 332 26.63 -8.65 -17.64
C GLN A 332 25.57 -7.99 -16.76
N LEU A 333 25.91 -6.90 -16.08
CA LEU A 333 24.99 -6.12 -15.25
C LEU A 333 23.89 -5.47 -16.12
N ILE A 334 24.25 -4.92 -17.29
CA ILE A 334 23.28 -4.36 -18.23
C ILE A 334 22.32 -5.46 -18.73
N LEU A 335 22.84 -6.62 -19.12
CA LEU A 335 22.03 -7.74 -19.62
C LEU A 335 21.10 -8.28 -18.53
N TYR A 336 21.61 -8.49 -17.33
CA TYR A 336 20.85 -8.98 -16.18
C TYR A 336 19.70 -8.04 -15.83
N CYS A 337 20.00 -6.76 -15.58
CA CYS A 337 19.00 -5.77 -15.21
C CYS A 337 17.99 -5.53 -16.35
N THR A 338 18.41 -5.59 -17.62
CA THR A 338 17.47 -5.51 -18.76
C THR A 338 16.49 -6.69 -18.77
N ASN A 339 16.99 -7.90 -18.51
CA ASN A 339 16.18 -9.11 -18.46
C ASN A 339 15.17 -9.06 -17.31
N ASP A 340 15.60 -8.64 -16.11
CA ASP A 340 14.72 -8.50 -14.95
C ASP A 340 13.58 -7.49 -15.21
N VAL A 341 13.89 -6.34 -15.82
CA VAL A 341 12.88 -5.36 -16.23
C VAL A 341 11.93 -5.93 -17.29
N ALA A 342 12.43 -6.73 -18.25
CA ALA A 342 11.61 -7.37 -19.27
C ALA A 342 10.65 -8.42 -18.69
N ILE A 343 11.14 -9.28 -17.79
CA ILE A 343 10.32 -10.28 -17.06
C ILE A 343 9.23 -9.56 -16.27
N LEU A 344 9.59 -8.51 -15.51
CA LEU A 344 8.63 -7.73 -14.73
C LEU A 344 7.56 -7.11 -15.64
N ARG A 345 7.98 -6.50 -16.76
CA ARG A 345 7.09 -5.87 -17.73
C ARG A 345 6.09 -6.87 -18.29
N GLU A 346 6.55 -7.98 -18.85
CA GLU A 346 5.65 -8.97 -19.47
C GLU A 346 4.71 -9.59 -18.44
N SER A 347 5.21 -9.91 -17.24
CA SER A 347 4.39 -10.41 -16.13
C SER A 347 3.26 -9.45 -15.77
N VAL A 348 3.59 -8.16 -15.63
CA VAL A 348 2.61 -7.12 -15.30
C VAL A 348 1.60 -6.92 -16.43
N LEU A 349 2.04 -6.91 -17.69
CA LEU A 349 1.13 -6.77 -18.83
C LEU A 349 0.17 -7.96 -18.93
N ARG A 350 0.67 -9.19 -18.72
CA ARG A 350 -0.14 -10.40 -18.68
C ARG A 350 -1.15 -10.37 -17.53
N PHE A 351 -0.71 -9.97 -16.34
CA PHE A 351 -1.58 -9.81 -15.18
C PHE A 351 -2.68 -8.76 -15.41
N ARG A 352 -2.33 -7.58 -15.96
CA ARG A 352 -3.30 -6.53 -16.31
C ARG A 352 -4.36 -7.05 -17.28
N HIS A 353 -3.94 -7.79 -18.31
CA HIS A 353 -4.84 -8.39 -19.29
C HIS A 353 -5.81 -9.38 -18.64
N LEU A 354 -5.31 -10.33 -17.84
CA LEU A 354 -6.13 -11.33 -17.16
C LEU A 354 -7.15 -10.69 -16.20
N ILE A 355 -6.70 -9.75 -15.37
CA ILE A 355 -7.60 -9.04 -14.46
C ILE A 355 -8.66 -8.27 -15.25
N GLY A 356 -8.26 -7.51 -16.28
CA GLY A 356 -9.19 -6.76 -17.11
C GLY A 356 -10.29 -7.62 -17.72
N GLN A 357 -9.92 -8.78 -18.27
CA GLN A 357 -10.85 -9.77 -18.86
C GLN A 357 -11.89 -10.28 -17.86
N HIS A 358 -11.48 -10.55 -16.61
CA HIS A 358 -12.35 -11.18 -15.62
C HIS A 358 -13.06 -10.21 -14.68
N THR A 359 -12.76 -8.90 -14.71
CA THR A 359 -13.23 -7.94 -13.69
C THR A 359 -13.87 -6.67 -14.25
N LYS A 360 -14.59 -6.79 -15.38
CA LYS A 360 -15.25 -5.67 -16.07
C LYS A 360 -14.27 -4.52 -16.37
N ASN A 361 -13.12 -4.86 -16.98
CA ASN A 361 -12.05 -3.94 -17.37
C ASN A 361 -11.48 -3.12 -16.19
N LEU A 362 -11.38 -3.72 -15.00
CA LEU A 362 -10.63 -3.11 -13.89
C LEU A 362 -9.14 -3.15 -14.21
N ASP A 363 -8.47 -2.03 -14.00
CA ASP A 363 -7.01 -1.99 -14.04
C ASP A 363 -6.45 -2.17 -12.61
N PRO A 364 -5.63 -3.20 -12.35
CA PRO A 364 -5.16 -3.49 -11.01
C PRO A 364 -4.21 -2.41 -10.45
N PHE A 365 -3.42 -1.76 -11.31
CA PHE A 365 -2.43 -0.78 -10.89
C PHE A 365 -3.01 0.64 -10.78
N LEU A 366 -4.09 0.96 -11.48
CA LEU A 366 -4.80 2.23 -11.30
C LEU A 366 -5.73 2.21 -10.08
N SER A 367 -6.39 1.08 -9.82
CA SER A 367 -7.48 1.01 -8.84
C SER A 367 -7.00 0.89 -7.40
N VAL A 368 -5.93 0.13 -7.16
CA VAL A 368 -5.49 -0.26 -5.82
C VAL A 368 -3.97 -0.36 -5.73
N SER A 369 -3.43 -0.60 -4.53
CA SER A 369 -1.99 -0.78 -4.31
C SER A 369 -1.61 -2.21 -3.86
N THR A 370 -2.58 -3.10 -3.64
CA THR A 370 -2.36 -4.47 -3.12
C THR A 370 -3.37 -5.47 -3.70
N THR A 371 -3.01 -6.76 -3.73
CA THR A 371 -3.91 -7.86 -4.13
C THR A 371 -5.16 -7.95 -3.25
N ALA A 372 -5.04 -7.71 -1.95
CA ALA A 372 -6.20 -7.69 -1.05
C ALA A 372 -7.18 -6.56 -1.40
N GLY A 373 -6.64 -5.38 -1.71
CA GLY A 373 -7.45 -4.27 -2.22
C GLY A 373 -8.10 -4.61 -3.57
N LEU A 374 -7.37 -5.32 -4.44
CA LEU A 374 -7.87 -5.76 -5.74
C LEU A 374 -9.04 -6.72 -5.57
N ALA A 375 -8.90 -7.73 -4.72
CA ALA A 375 -9.95 -8.69 -4.41
C ALA A 375 -11.21 -8.00 -3.88
N LEU A 376 -11.06 -7.07 -2.94
CA LEU A 376 -12.19 -6.31 -2.39
C LEU A 376 -12.84 -5.41 -3.44
N THR A 377 -12.05 -4.78 -4.31
CA THR A 377 -12.57 -3.94 -5.40
C THR A 377 -13.31 -4.77 -6.43
N THR A 378 -12.77 -5.94 -6.78
CA THR A 378 -13.41 -6.92 -7.65
C THR A 378 -14.73 -7.41 -7.06
N LEU A 379 -14.76 -7.77 -5.77
CA LEU A 379 -15.99 -8.14 -5.05
C LEU A 379 -17.04 -7.04 -5.19
N ARG A 380 -16.69 -5.80 -4.83
CA ARG A 380 -17.60 -4.63 -4.88
C ARG A 380 -18.10 -4.31 -6.29
N ARG A 381 -17.26 -4.45 -7.31
CA ARG A 381 -17.58 -4.04 -8.70
C ARG A 381 -18.29 -5.14 -9.50
N CYS A 382 -17.93 -6.39 -9.26
CA CYS A 382 -18.35 -7.51 -10.09
C CYS A 382 -19.44 -8.34 -9.44
N PHE A 383 -19.42 -8.49 -8.11
CA PHE A 383 -20.22 -9.49 -7.41
C PHE A 383 -21.21 -8.90 -6.40
N LEU A 384 -20.95 -7.71 -5.83
CA LEU A 384 -21.83 -7.12 -4.83
C LEU A 384 -23.09 -6.50 -5.49
N PRO A 385 -24.31 -6.92 -5.10
CA PRO A 385 -25.55 -6.32 -5.59
C PRO A 385 -25.67 -4.84 -5.18
N LYS A 386 -26.48 -4.08 -5.92
CA LYS A 386 -26.81 -2.70 -5.55
C LYS A 386 -27.51 -2.67 -4.17
N ASN A 387 -27.26 -1.62 -3.39
CA ASN A 387 -27.90 -1.34 -2.10
C ASN A 387 -27.61 -2.35 -0.98
N TRP A 388 -26.52 -3.13 -1.08
CA TRP A 388 -26.06 -4.00 0.01
C TRP A 388 -24.97 -3.32 0.83
N ILE A 389 -25.28 -3.03 2.10
CA ILE A 389 -24.31 -2.49 3.07
C ILE A 389 -23.46 -3.66 3.58
N VAL A 390 -22.13 -3.54 3.46
CA VAL A 390 -21.22 -4.47 4.13
C VAL A 390 -21.32 -4.21 5.63
N HIS A 391 -21.79 -5.22 6.39
CA HIS A 391 -21.86 -5.16 7.85
C HIS A 391 -20.46 -4.86 8.40
N SER A 392 -20.27 -3.65 8.92
CA SER A 392 -19.02 -3.30 9.59
C SER A 392 -18.96 -4.04 10.93
N PRO A 393 -17.80 -4.56 11.35
CA PRO A 393 -17.66 -5.14 12.67
C PRO A 393 -17.99 -4.09 13.75
N GLU A 394 -18.57 -4.52 14.87
CA GLU A 394 -18.78 -3.65 16.04
C GLU A 394 -17.43 -3.03 16.43
N GLY A 395 -17.32 -1.69 16.34
CA GLY A 395 -16.08 -0.94 16.59
C GLY A 395 -15.30 -0.48 15.34
N GLY A 396 -15.78 -0.79 14.13
CA GLY A 396 -15.19 -0.33 12.86
C GLY A 396 -13.85 -0.99 12.50
N TYR A 397 -13.27 -0.60 11.36
CA TYR A 397 -12.01 -1.17 10.86
C TYR A 397 -10.76 -0.60 11.53
N LEU A 398 -10.87 0.55 12.19
CA LEU A 398 -9.80 1.18 12.94
C LEU A 398 -9.89 0.72 14.40
N ARG A 399 -9.29 -0.44 14.70
CA ARG A 399 -9.14 -0.91 16.09
C ARG A 399 -8.47 0.20 16.91
N GLY A 400 -9.23 0.83 17.81
CA GLY A 400 -8.68 1.69 18.85
C GLY A 400 -9.02 3.17 18.81
N ARG A 401 -9.86 3.70 17.90
CA ARG A 401 -10.49 5.01 18.15
C ARG A 401 -11.80 4.77 18.91
N ARG A 402 -11.83 5.06 20.20
CA ARG A 402 -12.98 4.81 21.10
C ARG A 402 -13.77 6.07 21.46
N ALA A 403 -13.43 7.23 20.92
CA ALA A 403 -14.26 8.43 21.06
C ALA A 403 -15.60 8.28 20.31
N SER A 404 -16.70 8.31 21.06
CA SER A 404 -18.05 8.39 20.50
C SER A 404 -18.34 9.78 19.95
N ALA A 405 -19.23 9.89 18.95
CA ALA A 405 -19.66 11.19 18.44
C ALA A 405 -20.34 12.03 19.53
N GLU A 406 -21.05 11.37 20.45
CA GLU A 406 -21.70 11.96 21.61
C GLU A 406 -20.68 12.54 22.60
N SER A 407 -19.58 11.82 22.88
CA SER A 407 -18.47 12.32 23.69
C SER A 407 -17.88 13.61 23.10
N GLN A 408 -17.62 13.63 21.80
CA GLN A 408 -17.06 14.82 21.13
C GLN A 408 -18.03 16.02 21.14
N ARG A 409 -19.33 15.79 20.94
CA ARG A 409 -20.35 16.83 21.06
C ARG A 409 -20.43 17.36 22.49
N TYR A 410 -20.32 16.49 23.49
CA TYR A 410 -20.33 16.90 24.88
C TYR A 410 -19.12 17.75 25.26
N ILE A 411 -17.92 17.37 24.83
CA ILE A 411 -16.71 18.17 25.07
C ILE A 411 -16.86 19.56 24.46
N ARG A 412 -17.38 19.65 23.23
CA ARG A 412 -17.66 20.94 22.61
C ARG A 412 -18.68 21.77 23.40
N PHE A 413 -19.75 21.14 23.91
CA PHE A 413 -20.70 21.80 24.79
C PHE A 413 -20.06 22.27 26.09
N PHE A 414 -19.18 21.46 26.68
CA PHE A 414 -18.44 21.81 27.89
C PHE A 414 -17.57 23.06 27.68
N GLU A 415 -16.84 23.15 26.57
CA GLU A 415 -16.06 24.33 26.19
C GLU A 415 -16.93 25.59 26.05
N LEU A 416 -18.15 25.46 25.53
CA LEU A 416 -19.09 26.58 25.39
C LEU A 416 -19.61 27.07 26.75
N GLN A 417 -19.73 26.18 27.73
CA GLN A 417 -20.14 26.51 29.10
C GLN A 417 -18.99 27.04 29.96
N HIS A 418 -17.74 26.74 29.59
CA HIS A 418 -16.52 27.14 30.29
C HIS A 418 -15.57 27.83 29.30
N PRO A 419 -15.80 29.12 28.98
CA PRO A 419 -15.01 29.84 27.98
C PRO A 419 -13.50 29.81 28.23
N GLU A 420 -13.08 29.70 29.50
CA GLU A 420 -11.69 29.57 29.92
C GLU A 420 -11.03 28.25 29.51
N SER A 421 -11.82 27.24 29.18
CA SER A 421 -11.36 25.92 28.69
C SER A 421 -11.37 25.81 27.16
N ALA A 422 -11.97 26.78 26.46
CA ALA A 422 -12.16 26.72 25.02
C ALA A 422 -10.83 26.60 24.27
N GLY A 423 -10.68 25.53 23.48
CA GLY A 423 -9.46 25.25 22.73
C GLY A 423 -8.28 24.76 23.57
N GLN A 424 -8.49 24.47 24.86
CA GLN A 424 -7.46 23.95 25.77
C GLN A 424 -7.71 22.49 26.19
N ILE A 425 -8.84 21.90 25.81
CA ILE A 425 -9.18 20.52 26.13
C ILE A 425 -8.58 19.61 25.08
N GLN A 426 -7.66 18.73 25.46
CA GLN A 426 -7.13 17.70 24.57
C GLN A 426 -8.16 16.58 24.40
N HIS A 427 -8.56 16.28 23.15
CA HIS A 427 -9.53 15.24 22.80
C HIS A 427 -9.19 14.57 21.46
N ALA A 428 -9.99 13.58 21.03
CA ALA A 428 -9.71 12.75 19.86
C ALA A 428 -9.56 13.47 18.50
N GLN A 429 -9.98 14.74 18.38
CA GLN A 429 -9.83 15.53 17.16
C GLN A 429 -8.60 16.45 17.19
N TRP A 430 -7.89 16.56 18.31
CA TRP A 430 -6.61 17.26 18.35
C TRP A 430 -5.57 16.55 17.50
N ALA A 431 -4.62 17.32 16.94
CA ALA A 431 -3.54 16.79 16.11
C ALA A 431 -2.67 15.75 16.86
N LEU A 432 -2.55 15.89 18.17
CA LEU A 432 -1.84 14.96 19.07
C LEU A 432 -2.69 13.75 19.49
N GLY A 433 -4.02 13.78 19.28
CA GLY A 433 -4.96 12.74 19.68
C GLY A 433 -5.46 12.86 21.13
N GLU A 434 -6.22 11.83 21.56
CA GLU A 434 -6.69 11.66 22.96
C GLU A 434 -5.51 11.68 23.94
N ALA A 435 -5.73 12.21 25.15
CA ALA A 435 -4.71 12.18 26.19
C ALA A 435 -4.55 10.77 26.75
N HIS A 436 -3.29 10.34 26.94
CA HIS A 436 -2.96 9.06 27.56
C HIS A 436 -2.49 9.27 28.99
N VAL A 437 -2.98 8.45 29.90
CA VAL A 437 -2.45 8.37 31.26
C VAL A 437 -1.31 7.35 31.22
N GLU A 438 -0.10 7.84 31.50
CA GLU A 438 1.10 7.01 31.62
C GLU A 438 0.88 5.95 32.73
N ASP A 439 1.54 4.80 32.60
CA ASP A 439 1.48 3.62 33.49
C ASP A 439 0.26 2.68 33.37
N CYS A 440 -0.94 3.15 33.05
CA CYS A 440 -2.15 2.29 32.99
C CYS A 440 -2.73 2.12 31.57
N GLY A 441 -2.27 2.91 30.60
CA GLY A 441 -2.72 2.84 29.21
C GLY A 441 -4.15 3.35 28.99
N TYR A 442 -4.71 4.09 29.95
CA TYR A 442 -6.01 4.74 29.79
C TYR A 442 -5.94 5.91 28.80
N ARG A 443 -6.97 6.00 27.96
CA ARG A 443 -7.20 7.16 27.09
C ARG A 443 -8.39 7.93 27.60
N LEU A 444 -8.24 9.23 27.79
CA LEU A 444 -9.28 10.11 28.29
C LEU A 444 -10.11 10.66 27.12
N ASP A 445 -11.42 10.80 27.32
CA ASP A 445 -12.31 11.45 26.34
C ASP A 445 -11.90 12.93 26.12
N GLY A 446 -11.65 13.64 27.22
CA GLY A 446 -11.11 15.00 27.23
C GLY A 446 -10.20 15.25 28.43
N LEU A 447 -9.10 15.97 28.24
CA LEU A 447 -8.22 16.41 29.32
C LEU A 447 -8.00 17.92 29.25
N TRP A 448 -8.31 18.62 30.35
CA TRP A 448 -7.99 20.03 30.51
C TRP A 448 -6.85 20.19 31.52
N GLN A 449 -5.67 20.53 31.01
CA GLN A 449 -4.48 20.76 31.82
C GLN A 449 -4.58 22.15 32.49
N ARG A 450 -4.89 22.17 33.78
CA ARG A 450 -5.03 23.42 34.55
C ARG A 450 -3.74 23.78 35.28
N SER A 451 -3.52 25.07 35.48
CA SER A 451 -2.35 25.57 36.19
C SER A 451 -2.43 25.29 37.70
N PRO A 452 -1.30 24.97 38.37
CA PRO A 452 -1.25 24.86 39.83
C PRO A 452 -1.84 26.10 40.52
N PRO A 453 -2.59 25.95 41.63
CA PRO A 453 -2.76 24.75 42.46
C PRO A 453 -3.87 23.78 42.00
N LEU A 454 -4.52 24.03 40.85
CA LEU A 454 -5.62 23.18 40.38
C LEU A 454 -5.07 21.89 39.77
N ARG A 455 -5.67 20.75 40.14
CA ARG A 455 -5.36 19.45 39.51
C ARG A 455 -5.82 19.44 38.04
N PRO A 456 -5.21 18.67 37.14
CA PRO A 456 -5.74 18.49 35.79
C PRO A 456 -7.17 17.93 35.85
N LEU A 457 -8.06 18.40 34.97
CA LEU A 457 -9.45 17.95 34.92
C LEU A 457 -9.63 16.93 33.78
N ALA A 458 -9.91 15.68 34.12
CA ALA A 458 -10.29 14.66 33.15
C ALA A 458 -11.82 14.64 32.99
N ILE A 459 -12.27 14.81 31.74
CA ILE A 459 -13.67 14.81 31.35
C ILE A 459 -13.95 13.45 30.71
N GLU A 460 -14.84 12.66 31.32
CA GLU A 460 -15.16 11.30 30.89
C GLU A 460 -16.65 11.19 30.52
N TYR A 461 -16.92 10.74 29.29
CA TYR A 461 -18.27 10.53 28.80
C TYR A 461 -18.63 9.04 28.85
N MET A 462 -19.48 8.69 29.82
CA MET A 462 -19.93 7.32 30.04
C MET A 462 -21.15 7.00 29.17
N GLY A 463 -20.90 6.47 27.98
CA GLY A 463 -21.94 5.87 27.14
C GLY A 463 -22.65 4.72 27.86
N CYS A 464 -23.95 4.88 28.14
CA CYS A 464 -24.66 3.99 29.06
C CYS A 464 -24.52 2.49 28.74
N TYR A 465 -24.57 2.12 27.45
CA TYR A 465 -24.45 0.74 26.96
C TYR A 465 -23.05 0.15 27.17
N TYR A 466 -22.01 0.96 26.99
CA TYR A 466 -20.62 0.52 27.10
C TYR A 466 -20.10 0.50 28.54
N HIS A 467 -20.74 1.26 29.42
CA HIS A 467 -20.32 1.47 30.82
C HIS A 467 -21.31 0.90 31.85
N GLY A 468 -22.30 0.11 31.43
CA GLY A 468 -23.20 -0.61 32.33
C GLY A 468 -24.07 0.28 33.23
N CYS A 469 -24.57 1.41 32.71
CA CYS A 469 -25.29 2.42 33.52
C CYS A 469 -26.42 1.81 34.38
N PRO A 470 -26.39 1.95 35.72
CA PRO A 470 -27.37 1.33 36.61
C PRO A 470 -28.82 1.78 36.38
N LYS A 471 -29.02 3.01 35.87
CA LYS A 471 -30.36 3.53 35.59
C LYS A 471 -30.93 3.04 34.26
N CYS A 472 -30.09 2.85 33.24
CA CYS A 472 -30.54 2.39 31.92
C CYS A 472 -30.63 0.86 31.85
N PHE A 473 -29.82 0.17 32.65
CA PHE A 473 -29.72 -1.30 32.67
C PHE A 473 -29.90 -1.80 34.11
N PRO A 474 -31.16 -1.83 34.61
CA PRO A 474 -31.46 -2.29 35.96
C PRO A 474 -31.28 -3.81 36.12
N VAL A 475 -31.40 -4.57 35.03
CA VAL A 475 -31.13 -6.01 34.98
C VAL A 475 -29.62 -6.21 34.84
N ARG A 476 -28.95 -6.53 35.94
CA ARG A 476 -27.47 -6.45 36.05
C ARG A 476 -26.72 -7.59 35.37
N ASP A 477 -27.37 -8.73 35.20
CA ASP A 477 -26.90 -9.91 34.48
C ASP A 477 -27.13 -9.84 32.95
N GLN A 478 -27.88 -8.84 32.47
CA GLN A 478 -28.06 -8.61 31.04
C GLN A 478 -26.71 -8.38 30.34
N ARG A 479 -26.47 -9.09 29.24
CA ARG A 479 -25.26 -8.90 28.43
C ARG A 479 -25.37 -7.65 27.55
N LEU A 480 -24.34 -6.82 27.58
CA LEU A 480 -24.20 -5.57 26.84
C LEU A 480 -22.95 -5.62 25.95
N ALA A 481 -22.20 -4.50 25.88
CA ALA A 481 -21.01 -4.37 25.06
C ALA A 481 -19.97 -5.48 25.33
N ALA A 482 -19.41 -6.03 24.24
CA ALA A 482 -18.42 -7.11 24.26
C ALA A 482 -18.90 -8.38 24.99
N GLY A 483 -20.22 -8.61 25.05
CA GLY A 483 -20.82 -9.79 25.67
C GLY A 483 -20.71 -9.85 27.20
N ARG A 484 -20.27 -8.76 27.86
CA ARG A 484 -20.13 -8.66 29.32
C ARG A 484 -21.44 -8.29 29.98
N THR A 485 -21.61 -8.65 31.25
CA THR A 485 -22.81 -8.25 32.00
C THR A 485 -22.81 -6.74 32.28
N ALA A 486 -24.00 -6.16 32.49
CA ALA A 486 -24.12 -4.76 32.89
C ALA A 486 -23.41 -4.47 34.21
N GLU A 487 -23.34 -5.45 35.13
CA GLU A 487 -22.56 -5.36 36.37
C GLU A 487 -21.06 -5.27 36.10
N GLU A 488 -20.49 -6.21 35.34
CA GLU A 488 -19.06 -6.23 35.04
C GLU A 488 -18.59 -4.94 34.36
N LEU A 489 -19.39 -4.37 33.45
CA LEU A 489 -19.06 -3.11 32.78
C LEU A 489 -19.10 -1.92 33.75
N PHE A 490 -20.04 -1.93 34.69
CA PHE A 490 -20.17 -0.88 35.69
C PHE A 490 -19.02 -0.93 36.71
N GLU A 491 -18.71 -2.10 37.24
CA GLU A 491 -17.59 -2.32 38.17
C GLU A 491 -16.26 -1.82 37.56
N ARG A 492 -15.98 -2.21 36.31
CA ARG A 492 -14.78 -1.74 35.59
C ARG A 492 -14.78 -0.23 35.37
N THR A 493 -15.95 0.36 35.13
CA THR A 493 -16.07 1.82 35.00
C THR A 493 -15.78 2.50 36.34
N GLN A 494 -16.31 1.97 37.45
CA GLN A 494 -16.03 2.51 38.79
C GLN A 494 -14.55 2.36 39.15
N GLN A 495 -13.93 1.21 38.86
CA GLN A 495 -12.51 0.98 39.09
C GLN A 495 -11.66 2.00 38.33
N ARG A 496 -11.92 2.19 37.03
CA ARG A 496 -11.22 3.20 36.20
C ARG A 496 -11.35 4.60 36.79
N LEU A 497 -12.56 5.02 37.18
CA LEU A 497 -12.78 6.34 37.78
C LEU A 497 -12.00 6.49 39.09
N TRP A 498 -12.02 5.47 39.95
CA TRP A 498 -11.29 5.49 41.20
C TRP A 498 -9.78 5.64 40.97
N GLU A 499 -9.20 4.88 40.04
CA GLU A 499 -7.77 4.94 39.68
C GLU A 499 -7.37 6.31 39.14
N LEU A 500 -8.17 6.89 38.22
CA LEU A 500 -7.89 8.22 37.67
C LEU A 500 -7.87 9.30 38.76
N GLU A 501 -8.79 9.24 39.72
CA GLU A 501 -8.86 10.23 40.79
C GLU A 501 -7.78 10.06 41.86
N HIS A 502 -7.58 8.82 42.33
CA HIS A 502 -6.79 8.54 43.54
C HIS A 502 -5.36 8.11 43.26
N GLN A 503 -5.09 7.45 42.12
CA GLN A 503 -3.75 7.00 41.76
C GLN A 503 -3.05 7.99 40.83
N HIS A 504 -3.79 8.59 39.89
CA HIS A 504 -3.23 9.51 38.90
C HIS A 504 -3.51 10.99 39.20
N GLY A 505 -4.23 11.29 40.28
CA GLY A 505 -4.40 12.65 40.79
C GLY A 505 -5.30 13.56 39.95
N TYR A 506 -6.08 13.02 39.00
CA TYR A 506 -7.01 13.84 38.20
C TYR A 506 -8.22 14.29 39.02
N GLN A 507 -8.70 15.51 38.79
CA GLN A 507 -10.08 15.85 39.14
C GLN A 507 -10.99 15.31 38.04
N LEU A 508 -12.11 14.68 38.40
CA LEU A 508 -12.99 14.04 37.42
C LEU A 508 -14.26 14.83 37.17
N HIS A 509 -14.63 14.95 35.90
CA HIS A 509 -15.93 15.41 35.44
C HIS A 509 -16.61 14.31 34.62
N VAL A 510 -17.46 13.53 35.27
CA VAL A 510 -18.08 12.33 34.69
C VAL A 510 -19.51 12.62 34.24
N VAL A 511 -19.80 12.37 32.97
CA VAL A 511 -21.14 12.55 32.41
C VAL A 511 -21.66 11.26 31.80
N TRP A 512 -22.85 10.85 32.25
CA TRP A 512 -23.53 9.68 31.70
C TRP A 512 -24.42 10.06 30.53
N GLY A 513 -24.36 9.28 29.45
CA GLY A 513 -25.07 9.59 28.21
C GLY A 513 -26.58 9.78 28.34
N MET A 514 -27.22 9.10 29.30
CA MET A 514 -28.65 9.29 29.59
C MET A 514 -29.04 10.72 29.96
N ARG A 515 -28.11 11.52 30.51
CA ARG A 515 -28.38 12.92 30.91
C ARG A 515 -28.50 13.84 29.70
N LEU A 516 -27.94 13.47 28.55
CA LEU A 516 -27.99 14.25 27.31
C LEU A 516 -29.10 13.81 26.35
N LYS A 517 -29.79 12.70 26.65
CA LYS A 517 -30.90 12.17 25.81
C LYS A 517 -32.30 12.61 26.28
N LYS A 518 -32.39 13.36 27.38
CA LYS A 518 -33.65 13.83 27.98
C LYS A 518 -33.95 15.31 27.69
N SER A 519 -33.19 15.96 26.82
CA SER A 519 -33.40 17.36 26.41
C SER A 519 -34.12 17.45 25.09
#